data_AF-A0A1F9HCW6-F1
#
_entry.id   AF-A0A1F9HCW6-F1
#
_cell.length_a   1.000
_cell.length_b   1.000
_cell.length_c   1.000
_cell.angle_alpha   90.00
_cell.angle_beta   90.00
_cell.angle_gamma   90.00
#
_symmetry.space_group_name_H-M   'P 1'
#
loop_
_entity.id
_entity.type
_entity.pdbx_description
1 polymer ?
#
loop_
_entity_poly.entity_id
_entity_poly.type
_entity_poly.pdbx_seq_one_letter_code
_entity_poly.pdbx_strand_id
1 'polypeptide(L)'
;MRPYLNQNSLTRMARRHSAQIQASAFRSRILTQLASYLACIISELEQKHQSSETLIELEKNLEAIESALLHQCVTTPFNEILTIPRRLPEDLILRLQKIITDVKKLKSNLRLAYSKAA
;
A
#
# COMPACT_ATOMS: atom_id res chain seq x y z
N MET A 1 -3.77 -23.68 2.92
CA MET A 1 -4.19 -22.33 3.35
C MET A 1 -2.99 -21.64 3.95
N ARG A 2 -2.60 -20.45 3.46
CA ARG A 2 -1.58 -19.64 4.14
C ARG A 2 -2.15 -19.18 5.49
N PRO A 3 -1.39 -19.22 6.59
CA PRO A 3 -1.86 -18.67 7.87
C PRO A 3 -2.02 -17.15 7.72
N TYR A 4 -3.18 -16.63 8.12
CA TYR A 4 -3.44 -15.19 8.15
C TYR A 4 -2.38 -14.49 8.99
N LEU A 5 -1.80 -13.42 8.45
CA LEU A 5 -0.82 -12.64 9.20
C LEU A 5 -1.52 -11.92 10.36
N ASN A 6 -0.95 -12.02 11.56
CA ASN A 6 -1.42 -11.24 12.69
C ASN A 6 -1.07 -9.75 12.50
N GLN A 7 -1.75 -8.89 13.26
CA GLN A 7 -1.59 -7.43 13.22
C GLN A 7 -0.12 -6.99 13.32
N ASN A 8 0.67 -7.60 14.20
CA ASN A 8 2.09 -7.29 14.35
C ASN A 8 2.92 -7.62 13.10
N SER A 9 2.62 -8.75 12.44
CA SER A 9 3.27 -9.13 11.18
C SER A 9 2.92 -8.16 10.05
N LEU A 10 1.66 -7.74 9.95
CA LEU A 10 1.22 -6.75 8.95
C LEU A 10 1.87 -5.38 9.18
N THR A 11 1.95 -4.91 10.42
CA THR A 11 2.65 -3.66 10.75
C THR A 11 4.12 -3.73 10.34
N ARG A 12 4.79 -4.86 10.60
CA ARG A 12 6.20 -5.06 10.20
C ARG A 12 6.37 -5.07 8.68
N MET A 13 5.46 -5.73 7.96
CA MET A 13 5.44 -5.76 6.50
C MET A 13 5.24 -4.36 5.92
N ALA A 14 4.26 -3.60 6.42
CA ALA A 14 4.01 -2.22 6.00
C ALA A 14 5.21 -1.30 6.24
N ARG A 15 5.86 -1.40 7.41
CA ARG A 15 7.08 -0.65 7.74
C ARG A 15 8.23 -0.99 6.81
N ARG A 16 8.43 -2.28 6.50
CA ARG A 16 9.46 -2.74 5.55
C ARG A 16 9.25 -2.13 4.16
N HIS A 17 8.03 -2.17 3.64
CA HIS A 17 7.71 -1.58 2.34
C HIS A 17 7.91 -0.06 2.34
N SER A 18 7.52 0.62 3.43
CA SER A 18 7.74 2.07 3.57
C SER A 18 9.24 2.41 3.54
N ALA A 19 10.06 1.68 4.28
CA ALA A 19 11.51 1.85 4.27
C ALA A 19 12.12 1.60 2.88
N GLN A 20 11.66 0.58 2.16
CA GLN A 20 12.10 0.31 0.80
C GLN A 20 11.77 1.46 -0.17
N ILE A 21 10.57 2.05 -0.04
CA ILE A 21 10.19 3.21 -0.84
C ILE A 21 11.05 4.43 -0.50
N GLN A 22 11.34 4.66 0.78
CA GLN A 22 12.18 5.79 1.23
C GLN A 22 13.65 5.64 0.79
N ALA A 23 14.17 4.42 0.77
CA ALA A 23 15.52 4.11 0.31
C ALA A 23 15.66 4.14 -1.23
N SER A 24 14.54 4.11 -1.96
CA SER A 24 14.55 4.14 -3.42
C SER A 24 15.02 5.51 -3.93
N ALA A 25 15.98 5.50 -4.87
CA ALA A 25 16.44 6.71 -5.57
C ALA A 25 15.37 7.31 -6.50
N PHE A 26 14.31 6.56 -6.82
CA PHE A 26 13.30 6.98 -7.80
C PHE A 26 12.25 7.90 -7.18
N ARG A 27 12.01 9.04 -7.84
CA ARG A 27 10.99 10.01 -7.43
C ARG A 27 9.73 9.85 -8.29
N SER A 28 8.77 9.05 -7.84
CA SER A 28 7.48 8.88 -8.53
C SER A 28 6.29 9.21 -7.63
N ARG A 29 5.26 9.84 -8.23
CA ARG A 29 3.98 10.12 -7.58
C ARG A 29 3.30 8.85 -7.06
N ILE A 30 3.46 7.72 -7.76
CA ILE A 30 2.91 6.43 -7.32
C ILE A 30 3.58 6.00 -6.01
N LEU A 31 4.91 6.05 -5.94
CA LEU A 31 5.65 5.72 -4.73
C LEU A 31 5.26 6.63 -3.56
N THR A 32 5.08 7.93 -3.80
CA THR A 32 4.58 8.86 -2.78
C THR A 32 3.18 8.49 -2.28
N GLN A 33 2.29 8.03 -3.18
CA GLN A 33 0.95 7.60 -2.81
C GLN A 33 0.96 6.31 -2.00
N LEU A 34 1.78 5.33 -2.42
CA LEU A 34 1.96 4.08 -1.66
C LEU A 34 2.57 4.35 -0.29
N ALA A 35 3.59 5.20 -0.18
CA ALA A 35 4.14 5.60 1.11
C ALA A 35 3.10 6.27 2.02
N SER A 36 2.24 7.12 1.46
CA SER A 36 1.15 7.77 2.21
C SER A 36 0.13 6.74 2.73
N TYR A 37 -0.22 5.76 1.90
CA TYR A 37 -1.11 4.65 2.29
C TYR A 37 -0.51 3.81 3.42
N LEU A 38 0.76 3.42 3.28
CA LEU A 38 1.47 2.61 4.28
C LEU A 38 1.57 3.35 5.62
N ALA A 39 1.85 4.65 5.62
CA ALA A 39 1.86 5.46 6.84
C ALA A 39 0.48 5.47 7.54
N CYS A 40 -0.60 5.57 6.75
CA CYS A 40 -1.96 5.51 7.30
C CYS A 40 -2.26 4.17 7.94
N ILE A 41 -1.97 3.06 7.25
CA ILE A 41 -2.21 1.71 7.79
C ILE A 41 -1.37 1.46 9.03
N ILE A 42 -0.10 1.85 9.04
CA ILE A 42 0.77 1.67 10.22
C ILE A 42 0.15 2.39 11.42
N SER A 43 -0.29 3.64 11.24
CA SER A 43 -0.99 4.39 12.29
C SER A 43 -2.27 3.69 12.76
N GLU A 44 -3.08 3.16 11.84
CA GLU A 44 -4.33 2.46 12.18
C GLU A 44 -4.08 1.12 12.90
N LEU A 45 -3.06 0.37 12.49
CA LEU A 45 -2.66 -0.89 13.12
C LEU A 45 -1.95 -0.67 14.46
N GLU A 46 -1.41 0.50 14.75
CA GLU A 46 -0.80 0.77 16.06
C GLU A 46 -1.84 1.28 17.07
N GLN A 47 -2.84 2.02 16.61
CA GLN A 47 -3.82 2.67 17.48
C GLN A 47 -5.04 1.81 17.79
N LYS A 48 -5.40 0.87 16.90
CA LYS A 48 -6.67 0.13 16.99
C LYS A 48 -6.48 -1.35 16.72
N HIS A 49 -7.22 -2.19 17.45
CA HIS A 49 -7.40 -3.58 17.02
C HIS A 49 -8.35 -3.61 15.84
N GLN A 50 -7.91 -4.30 14.79
CA GLN A 50 -8.67 -4.47 13.56
C GLN A 50 -9.39 -5.81 13.59
N SER A 51 -10.56 -5.87 12.95
CA SER A 51 -11.28 -7.14 12.75
C SER A 51 -10.49 -8.07 11.83
N SER A 52 -10.75 -9.38 11.92
CA SER A 52 -10.11 -10.37 11.07
C SER A 52 -10.33 -10.11 9.57
N GLU A 53 -11.52 -9.64 9.17
CA GLU A 53 -11.82 -9.29 7.78
C GLU A 53 -10.95 -8.13 7.28
N THR A 54 -10.77 -7.09 8.11
CA THR A 54 -9.91 -5.96 7.77
C THR A 54 -8.45 -6.39 7.65
N LEU A 55 -7.97 -7.24 8.56
CA LEU A 55 -6.60 -7.78 8.50
C LEU A 55 -6.35 -8.57 7.21
N ILE A 56 -7.32 -9.38 6.77
CA ILE A 56 -7.24 -10.13 5.51
C ILE A 56 -7.16 -9.19 4.30
N GLU A 57 -7.97 -8.12 4.28
CA GLU A 57 -7.94 -7.18 3.17
C GLU A 57 -6.65 -6.35 3.16
N LEU A 58 -6.14 -5.97 4.33
CA LEU A 58 -4.84 -5.30 4.47
C LEU A 58 -3.69 -6.20 4.02
N GLU A 59 -3.71 -7.49 4.36
CA GLU A 59 -2.73 -8.47 3.89
C GLU A 59 -2.67 -8.51 2.36
N LYS A 60 -3.82 -8.65 1.69
CA LYS A 60 -3.89 -8.65 0.21
C LYS A 60 -3.37 -7.35 -0.41
N ASN A 61 -3.67 -6.22 0.22
CA ASN A 61 -3.20 -4.91 -0.25
C ASN A 61 -1.68 -4.76 -0.07
N LEU A 62 -1.12 -5.26 1.03
CA LEU A 62 0.32 -5.27 1.27
C LEU A 62 1.04 -6.23 0.32
N GLU A 63 0.48 -7.42 0.02
CA GLU A 63 1.01 -8.34 -0.99
C GLU A 63 1.05 -7.71 -2.39
N ALA A 64 0.03 -6.95 -2.75
CA ALA A 64 0.00 -6.22 -4.03
C ALA A 64 1.11 -5.15 -4.09
N ILE A 65 1.34 -4.43 -2.99
CA ILE A 65 2.42 -3.44 -2.88
C ILE A 65 3.78 -4.13 -2.93
N GLU A 66 3.97 -5.23 -2.20
CA GLU A 66 5.19 -6.02 -2.20
C GLU A 66 5.55 -6.47 -3.62
N SER A 67 4.56 -7.00 -4.35
CA SER A 67 4.74 -7.43 -5.73
C SER A 67 5.17 -6.28 -6.64
N ALA A 68 4.53 -5.11 -6.51
CA ALA A 68 4.92 -3.92 -7.29
C ALA A 68 6.36 -3.47 -6.99
N LEU A 69 6.76 -3.45 -5.72
CA LEU A 69 8.11 -3.07 -5.30
C LEU A 69 9.16 -4.09 -5.75
N LEU A 70 8.84 -5.39 -5.69
CA LEU A 70 9.72 -6.44 -6.22
C LEU A 70 9.93 -6.26 -7.72
N HIS A 71 8.86 -6.02 -8.47
CA HIS A 71 8.97 -5.77 -9.90
C HIS A 71 9.79 -4.51 -10.20
N GLN A 72 9.71 -3.45 -9.38
CA GLN A 72 10.58 -2.28 -9.51
C GLN A 72 12.07 -2.63 -9.33
N CYS A 73 12.40 -3.58 -8.46
CA CYS A 73 13.78 -4.06 -8.31
C CYS A 73 14.25 -4.86 -9.54
N VAL A 74 13.35 -5.56 -10.22
CA VAL A 74 13.66 -6.39 -11.40
C VAL A 74 13.64 -5.57 -12.69
N THR A 75 12.79 -4.54 -12.78
CA THR A 75 12.63 -3.70 -13.96
C THR A 75 12.87 -2.23 -13.62
N THR A 76 13.91 -1.66 -14.22
CA THR A 76 14.24 -0.25 -14.07
C THR A 76 13.12 0.63 -14.63
N PRO A 77 12.62 1.63 -13.89
CA PRO A 77 11.59 2.53 -14.39
C PRO A 77 12.11 3.37 -15.56
N PHE A 78 11.29 3.52 -16.60
CA PHE A 78 11.63 4.30 -17.78
C PHE A 78 11.56 5.80 -17.46
N ASN A 79 12.63 6.55 -17.76
CA ASN A 79 12.75 7.99 -17.49
C ASN A 79 12.44 8.38 -16.03
N GLU A 80 12.76 7.51 -15.06
CA GLU A 80 12.41 7.68 -13.64
C GLU A 80 10.91 7.73 -13.33
N ILE A 81 10.06 7.54 -14.35
CA ILE A 81 8.61 7.47 -14.21
C ILE A 81 8.25 6.03 -13.87
N LEU A 82 7.97 5.79 -12.60
CA LEU A 82 7.40 4.51 -12.18
C LEU A 82 5.98 4.38 -12.70
N THR A 83 5.72 3.27 -13.40
CA THR A 83 4.40 2.85 -13.86
C THR A 83 4.05 1.51 -13.20
N ILE A 84 2.75 1.18 -13.11
CA ILE A 84 2.35 -0.14 -12.62
C ILE A 84 2.80 -1.18 -13.66
N PRO A 85 3.63 -2.16 -13.30
CA PRO A 85 4.13 -3.15 -14.24
C PRO A 85 2.99 -3.94 -14.89
N ARG A 86 2.96 -4.00 -16.23
CA ARG A 86 1.96 -4.80 -16.99
C ARG A 86 2.10 -6.31 -16.79
N ARG A 87 3.23 -6.77 -16.23
CA ARG A 87 3.50 -8.17 -15.92
C ARG A 87 2.87 -8.62 -14.60
N LEU A 88 2.35 -7.69 -13.80
CA LEU A 88 1.60 -8.05 -12.60
C LEU A 88 0.28 -8.73 -12.99
N PRO A 89 -0.17 -9.73 -12.22
CA PRO A 89 -1.53 -10.24 -12.28
C PRO A 89 -2.58 -9.11 -12.23
N GLU A 90 -3.65 -9.24 -13.01
CA GLU A 90 -4.67 -8.20 -13.17
C GLU A 90 -5.34 -7.80 -11.85
N ASP A 91 -5.55 -8.76 -10.95
CA ASP A 91 -6.10 -8.54 -9.62
C ASP A 91 -5.19 -7.64 -8.75
N LEU A 92 -3.88 -7.82 -8.83
CA LEU A 92 -2.92 -6.96 -8.13
C LEU A 92 -2.89 -5.56 -8.74
N ILE A 93 -2.99 -5.44 -10.06
CA ILE A 93 -3.09 -4.15 -10.75
C ILE A 93 -4.33 -3.40 -10.29
N LEU A 94 -5.50 -4.04 -10.28
CA LEU A 94 -6.76 -3.44 -9.84
C LEU A 94 -6.69 -3.00 -8.38
N ARG A 95 -6.08 -3.80 -7.50
CA ARG A 95 -5.86 -3.44 -6.10
C ARG A 95 -4.96 -2.21 -5.95
N LEU A 96 -3.83 -2.17 -6.65
CA LEU A 96 -2.93 -1.01 -6.63
C LEU A 96 -3.63 0.24 -7.14
N GLN A 97 -4.42 0.15 -8.20
CA GLN A 97 -5.21 1.26 -8.72
C GLN A 97 -6.25 1.75 -7.71
N LYS A 98 -6.93 0.83 -7.02
CA LYS A 98 -7.88 1.17 -5.94
C LYS A 98 -7.17 1.90 -4.81
N ILE A 99 -6.05 1.37 -4.30
CA ILE A 99 -5.23 2.01 -3.25
C ILE A 99 -4.81 3.42 -3.67
N ILE A 100 -4.27 3.57 -4.87
CA ILE A 100 -3.84 4.87 -5.41
C ILE A 100 -5.03 5.85 -5.49
N THR A 101 -6.18 5.37 -5.92
CA THR A 101 -7.40 6.17 -6.03
C THR A 101 -7.91 6.60 -4.66
N ASP A 102 -7.90 5.71 -3.68
CA ASP A 102 -8.34 6.00 -2.31
C ASP A 102 -7.42 7.01 -1.63
N VAL A 103 -6.10 6.88 -1.81
CA VAL A 103 -5.13 7.88 -1.33
C VAL A 103 -5.32 9.23 -2.02
N LYS A 104 -5.63 9.25 -3.32
CA LYS A 104 -5.94 10.50 -4.04
C LYS A 104 -7.19 11.16 -3.47
N LYS A 105 -8.23 10.39 -3.17
CA LYS A 105 -9.45 10.89 -2.51
C LYS A 105 -9.15 11.43 -1.12
N LEU A 106 -8.28 10.78 -0.35
CA LEU A 106 -7.83 11.26 0.95
C LEU A 106 -7.00 12.55 0.85
N LYS A 107 -6.14 12.69 -0.17
CA LYS A 107 -5.39 13.94 -0.43
C LYS A 107 -6.25 15.07 -1.01
N SER A 108 -7.30 14.78 -1.78
CA SER A 108 -8.29 15.77 -2.21
C SER A 108 -9.26 16.14 -1.09
N ASN A 109 -9.43 15.28 -0.09
CA ASN A 109 -10.24 15.50 1.10
C ASN A 109 -9.37 15.83 2.33
N LEU A 110 -8.53 16.86 2.23
CA LEU A 110 -8.20 17.68 3.41
C LEU A 110 -9.47 18.44 3.82
N ARG A 111 -10.43 17.69 4.38
CA ARG A 111 -11.81 17.97 4.82
C ARG A 111 -12.76 16.92 4.22
N LEU A 112 -13.42 16.16 5.11
CA LEU A 112 -14.43 15.10 4.88
C LEU A 112 -13.86 13.68 4.72
N ALA A 113 -14.18 12.68 5.53
CA ALA A 113 -14.96 12.57 6.74
C ALA A 113 -14.75 11.11 7.20
N TYR A 114 -14.10 10.87 8.33
CA TYR A 114 -14.46 9.69 9.13
C TYR A 114 -15.74 10.08 9.89
N SER A 115 -16.85 10.21 9.16
CA SER A 115 -18.20 10.13 9.73
C SER A 115 -19.03 9.16 8.90
N LYS A 116 -19.03 7.91 9.35
CA LYS A 116 -20.18 6.99 9.30
C LYS A 116 -19.85 5.74 10.11
N ALA A 117 -19.78 5.95 11.42
CA ALA A 117 -20.01 4.96 12.47
C ALA A 117 -20.21 5.72 13.80
N ALA A 118 -21.25 6.54 13.85
CA ALA A 118 -21.87 7.06 15.06
C ALA A 118 -23.37 7.13 14.79
#